data_AF-A0A357IQ63-F1
#
_entry.id   AF-A0A357IQ63-F1
#
_cell.length_a   1.000
_cell.length_b   1.000
_cell.length_c   1.000
_cell.angle_alpha   90.00
_cell.angle_beta   90.00
_cell.angle_gamma   90.00
#
_symmetry.space_group_name_H-M   'P 1'
#
loop_
_entity.id
_entity.type
_entity.pdbx_description
1 polymer ?
#
loop_
_entity_poly.entity_id
_entity_poly.type
_entity_poly.pdbx_seq_one_letter_code
_entity_poly.pdbx_strand_id
1 'polypeptide(L)'
;MERKIRLFLSVGALVLFSCASHPEGGISFGGSSSLSPSSEEAPSTSEESFLPSSLPPVEGHLDQILQTPVYLGSLSASFPFTTYFFDEAFDVPYVDAKSFFPTFWNQAFEREVFAEEEGKVYNKANGASVSFSSALDRISFSDYDLFFSVSSLPIPDDILDAANDPLSRLNEGESSFSPRGAFTFSLQDYGAEILAYQGREYVPFAYMETLGFFPFSTRFSFNGEAYYWMEDSLLSLPNGKLSEYGSSFYNGPYSKITHRGEDFCSYFYFSFLFQMDFFYGKRAELKCSDLDGQIEKMGLKSSLLSASARVADEALAKTIAGLFGDGGHTAFLHRGAMVPRSSTYDSDLQSLIYSSDYRYYRKANRARELLRKRGGLKSYESSGNTAVIRFDSFALNSTAQSPSKDNVASDGVSTFALFYNSFRKIRQNPNIENVVFDVTLNGGGYATALAQALSFLSDDPIKVTVQNPMNGSYFREAADFDNDFDGDYSDGDSYQGQYKFYILTSEYSFSCANAFPCIAKEYGLATIIGENSGGGDCAV
;
A
#
# COMPACT_ATOMS: atom_id res chain seq x y z
N MET A 1 -46.22 11.97 20.64
CA MET A 1 -45.36 13.06 20.13
C MET A 1 -44.12 12.39 19.57
N GLU A 2 -44.05 12.30 18.25
CA GLU A 2 -43.22 11.37 17.48
C GLU A 2 -41.73 11.74 17.54
N ARG A 3 -40.89 10.83 18.04
CA ARG A 3 -39.42 10.91 17.91
C ARG A 3 -39.02 10.33 16.55
N LYS A 4 -38.65 11.21 15.62
CA LYS A 4 -37.96 10.83 14.37
C LYS A 4 -36.48 10.61 14.69
N ILE A 5 -35.98 9.40 14.44
CA ILE A 5 -34.57 9.02 14.52
C ILE A 5 -33.99 9.07 13.09
N ARG A 6 -32.84 9.70 12.88
CA ARG A 6 -32.20 9.93 11.56
C ARG A 6 -30.65 9.91 11.63
N LEU A 7 -30.04 9.44 10.53
CA LEU A 7 -28.66 9.62 9.98
C LEU A 7 -27.52 8.80 10.70
N PHE A 8 -26.36 8.34 10.15
CA PHE A 8 -25.23 8.94 9.37
C PHE A 8 -24.44 7.99 8.39
N LEU A 9 -23.34 8.43 7.72
CA LEU A 9 -22.62 7.71 6.63
C LEU A 9 -21.03 7.67 6.70
N SER A 10 -20.35 6.82 5.88
CA SER A 10 -18.90 6.54 5.70
C SER A 10 -18.51 6.17 4.26
N VAL A 11 -17.27 6.49 3.89
CA VAL A 11 -16.71 6.46 2.53
C VAL A 11 -16.25 5.04 2.15
N GLY A 12 -16.52 4.61 0.92
CA GLY A 12 -16.06 3.31 0.41
C GLY A 12 -14.54 3.18 0.38
N ALA A 13 -14.02 1.98 0.63
CA ALA A 13 -12.58 1.75 0.73
C ALA A 13 -11.95 1.69 -0.66
N LEU A 14 -11.15 2.70 -1.00
CA LEU A 14 -10.28 2.72 -2.16
C LEU A 14 -8.93 2.08 -1.84
N VAL A 15 -8.39 1.30 -2.78
CA VAL A 15 -7.12 0.57 -2.58
C VAL A 15 -6.14 0.89 -3.69
N LEU A 16 -4.96 1.34 -3.28
CA LEU A 16 -3.73 1.17 -4.04
C LEU A 16 -3.04 -0.07 -3.46
N PHE A 17 -2.83 -1.09 -4.29
CA PHE A 17 -2.28 -2.37 -3.86
C PHE A 17 -0.77 -2.33 -3.77
N SER A 18 -0.22 -2.38 -2.56
CA SER A 18 1.02 -3.15 -2.36
C SER A 18 0.69 -4.63 -2.54
N CYS A 19 1.54 -5.38 -3.24
CA CYS A 19 1.34 -6.83 -3.45
C CYS A 19 1.57 -7.67 -2.17
N ALA A 20 1.76 -7.04 -1.01
CA ALA A 20 1.97 -7.71 0.27
C ALA A 20 0.76 -7.55 1.20
N SER A 21 -0.09 -8.58 1.28
CA SER A 21 -0.93 -8.77 2.47
C SER A 21 -1.22 -10.24 2.73
N HIS A 22 -0.38 -10.85 3.56
CA HIS A 22 -0.74 -11.93 4.47
C HIS A 22 0.05 -11.70 5.76
N PRO A 23 -0.57 -11.36 6.91
CA PRO A 23 0.15 -11.30 8.17
C PRO A 23 -0.12 -12.57 8.99
N GLU A 24 0.91 -13.39 9.18
CA GLU A 24 1.06 -14.17 10.42
C GLU A 24 2.47 -13.91 10.96
N GLY A 25 2.55 -13.17 12.07
CA GLY A 25 3.78 -13.03 12.85
C GLY A 25 3.94 -11.65 13.45
N GLY A 26 3.66 -11.52 14.75
CA GLY A 26 4.12 -10.37 15.53
C GLY A 26 5.65 -10.42 15.65
N ILE A 27 6.32 -9.33 15.31
CA ILE A 27 7.78 -9.24 15.33
C ILE A 27 8.23 -8.27 16.43
N SER A 28 9.25 -8.69 17.19
CA SER A 28 9.91 -7.94 18.26
C SER A 28 11.34 -7.60 17.83
N PHE A 29 11.75 -6.32 17.94
CA PHE A 29 13.15 -5.92 17.77
C PHE A 29 13.66 -5.12 18.98
N GLY A 30 14.87 -5.46 19.41
CA GLY A 30 15.63 -4.72 20.40
C GLY A 30 17.07 -4.51 19.91
N GLY A 31 17.60 -3.31 20.11
CA GLY A 31 19.01 -3.00 19.87
C GLY A 31 19.25 -1.52 19.62
N SER A 32 19.73 -0.80 20.63
CA SER A 32 20.16 0.59 20.52
C SER A 32 21.60 0.69 20.00
N SER A 33 21.85 1.51 18.98
CA SER A 33 23.19 2.03 18.71
C SER A 33 23.12 3.52 18.40
N SER A 34 23.99 4.27 19.07
CA SER A 34 24.07 5.74 19.01
C SER A 34 25.03 6.15 17.91
N LEU A 35 24.59 7.00 16.98
CA LEU A 35 25.49 7.71 16.07
C LEU A 35 25.14 9.20 16.03
N SER A 36 26.18 10.01 15.99
CA SER A 36 26.15 11.47 16.05
C SER A 36 26.18 12.04 14.63
N PRO A 37 25.38 13.06 14.29
CA PRO A 37 25.44 13.66 12.96
C PRO A 37 26.62 14.62 12.85
N SER A 38 27.36 14.50 11.75
CA SER A 38 28.30 15.53 11.30
C SER A 38 27.56 16.53 10.40
N SER A 39 27.77 17.81 10.66
CA SER A 39 27.09 18.94 10.03
C SER A 39 27.86 19.43 8.80
N GLU A 40 27.19 19.49 7.64
CA GLU A 40 27.59 20.36 6.54
C GLU A 40 26.44 21.34 6.23
N GLU A 41 26.77 22.64 6.30
CA GLU A 41 25.85 23.75 6.12
C GLU A 41 25.41 23.92 4.66
N ALA A 42 24.10 23.98 4.42
CA ALA A 42 23.51 24.46 3.18
C ALA A 42 23.11 25.95 3.32
N PRO A 43 23.16 26.75 2.24
CA PRO A 43 23.16 28.20 2.30
C PRO A 43 21.77 28.79 2.55
N SER A 44 21.74 29.84 3.38
CA SER A 44 20.56 30.62 3.71
C SER A 44 20.06 31.42 2.51
N THR A 45 18.79 31.22 2.16
CA THR A 45 18.02 32.18 1.34
C THR A 45 16.94 32.76 2.23
N SER A 46 16.93 34.09 2.30
CA SER A 46 15.97 34.89 3.05
C SER A 46 14.80 35.16 2.13
N GLU A 47 13.61 34.67 2.50
CA GLU A 47 12.36 35.13 1.90
C GLU A 47 11.51 35.84 2.95
N GLU A 48 11.22 37.10 2.64
CA GLU A 48 10.44 38.03 3.43
C GLU A 48 9.00 37.56 3.58
N SER A 49 8.53 37.63 4.82
CA SER A 49 7.16 37.34 5.25
C SER A 49 6.15 38.33 4.66
N PHE A 50 5.31 37.85 3.74
CA PHE A 50 3.97 38.41 3.50
C PHE A 50 2.93 37.39 3.98
N LEU A 51 2.61 37.42 5.27
CA LEU A 51 1.44 36.71 5.81
C LEU A 51 0.19 37.55 5.51
N PRO A 52 -0.81 37.05 4.78
CA PRO A 52 -2.12 37.66 4.79
C PRO A 52 -2.72 37.53 6.20
N SER A 53 -3.44 38.57 6.62
CA SER A 53 -4.11 38.64 7.93
C SER A 53 -4.95 37.39 8.19
N SER A 54 -4.62 36.67 9.26
CA SER A 54 -5.33 35.48 9.73
C SER A 54 -6.82 35.79 9.96
N LEU A 55 -7.69 35.08 9.25
CA LEU A 55 -9.09 35.00 9.64
C LEU A 55 -9.18 34.30 11.01
N PRO A 56 -10.17 34.65 11.86
CA PRO A 56 -10.39 33.91 13.10
C PRO A 56 -10.74 32.44 12.77
N PRO A 57 -10.31 31.47 13.61
CA PRO A 57 -10.62 30.06 13.39
C PRO A 57 -12.14 29.84 13.38
N VAL A 58 -12.59 28.88 12.58
CA VAL A 58 -14.00 28.47 12.55
C VAL A 58 -14.32 27.75 13.85
N GLU A 59 -15.19 28.35 14.68
CA GLU A 59 -15.70 27.71 15.89
C GLU A 59 -16.79 26.70 15.50
N GLY A 60 -16.50 25.40 15.67
CA GLY A 60 -17.48 24.33 15.47
C GLY A 60 -18.47 24.24 16.65
N HIS A 61 -19.74 23.93 16.36
CA HIS A 61 -20.73 23.61 17.37
C HIS A 61 -20.71 22.09 17.63
N LEU A 62 -20.17 21.65 18.77
CA LEU A 62 -20.09 20.22 19.07
C LEU A 62 -21.47 19.65 19.44
N ASP A 63 -21.98 18.72 18.64
CA ASP A 63 -23.28 18.10 18.85
C ASP A 63 -23.20 16.75 19.57
N GLN A 64 -22.20 15.92 19.26
CA GLN A 64 -22.04 14.61 19.91
C GLN A 64 -20.57 14.17 20.00
N ILE A 65 -20.29 13.45 21.08
CA ILE A 65 -19.06 12.71 21.32
C ILE A 65 -19.43 11.23 21.46
N LEU A 66 -18.76 10.37 20.72
CA LEU A 66 -18.88 8.92 20.84
C LEU A 66 -17.57 8.30 21.33
N GLN A 67 -17.68 7.37 22.27
CA GLN A 67 -16.63 6.37 22.52
C GLN A 67 -16.86 5.22 21.56
N THR A 68 -15.98 5.12 20.58
CA THR A 68 -16.10 4.27 19.41
C THR A 68 -15.05 3.17 19.48
N PRO A 69 -15.41 1.88 19.45
CA PRO A 69 -14.41 0.82 19.35
C PRO A 69 -13.75 0.84 17.95
N VAL A 70 -12.46 0.57 17.93
CA VAL A 70 -11.68 0.31 16.72
C VAL A 70 -11.31 -1.17 16.71
N TYR A 71 -11.79 -1.91 15.71
CA TYR A 71 -11.56 -3.35 15.60
C TYR A 71 -10.36 -3.69 14.72
N LEU A 72 -9.43 -4.49 15.25
CA LEU A 72 -8.19 -4.92 14.60
C LEU A 72 -8.29 -6.38 14.16
N GLY A 73 -8.85 -6.63 12.98
CA GLY A 73 -8.95 -7.98 12.41
C GLY A 73 -9.93 -8.95 13.09
N SER A 74 -10.48 -8.63 14.26
CA SER A 74 -11.52 -9.42 14.91
C SER A 74 -12.41 -8.56 15.81
N LEU A 75 -13.61 -9.06 16.16
CA LEU A 75 -14.52 -8.37 17.08
C LEU A 75 -14.07 -8.44 18.55
N SER A 76 -13.10 -9.31 18.87
CA SER A 76 -12.49 -9.42 20.21
C SER A 76 -11.24 -8.56 20.39
N ALA A 77 -10.56 -8.21 19.30
CA ALA A 77 -9.38 -7.34 19.32
C ALA A 77 -9.82 -5.91 19.01
N SER A 78 -9.93 -5.08 20.05
CA SER A 78 -10.34 -3.68 19.90
C SER A 78 -9.78 -2.77 20.97
N PHE A 79 -9.74 -1.48 20.66
CA PHE A 79 -9.45 -0.42 21.61
C PHE A 79 -10.47 0.72 21.48
N PRO A 80 -10.73 1.48 22.56
CA PRO A 80 -11.63 2.63 22.50
C PRO A 80 -10.95 3.84 21.84
N PHE A 81 -11.70 4.56 21.02
CA PHE A 81 -11.28 5.81 20.40
C PHE A 81 -12.41 6.84 20.43
N THR A 82 -12.08 8.13 20.52
CA THR A 82 -13.12 9.18 20.63
C THR A 82 -13.42 9.79 19.27
N THR A 83 -14.69 9.74 18.85
CA THR A 83 -15.17 10.36 17.62
C THR A 83 -16.05 11.56 17.96
N TYR A 84 -15.90 12.64 17.21
CA TYR A 84 -16.60 13.90 17.39
C TYR A 84 -17.47 14.21 16.17
N PHE A 85 -18.59 14.90 16.40
CA PHE A 85 -19.50 15.36 15.36
C PHE A 85 -19.91 16.79 15.67
N PHE A 86 -19.74 17.67 14.68
CA PHE A 86 -19.91 19.12 14.81
C PHE A 86 -21.12 19.66 14.03
N ASP A 87 -21.92 18.74 13.49
CA ASP A 87 -23.16 19.02 12.79
C ASP A 87 -24.30 18.18 13.40
N GLU A 88 -25.50 18.79 13.50
CA GLU A 88 -26.70 18.06 13.94
C GLU A 88 -27.11 16.96 12.95
N ALA A 89 -26.54 17.03 11.74
CA ALA A 89 -26.66 16.01 10.72
C ALA A 89 -25.67 14.86 10.90
N PHE A 90 -24.78 14.90 11.91
CA PHE A 90 -23.69 13.98 12.30
C PHE A 90 -23.03 13.22 11.16
N ASP A 91 -22.94 13.84 9.99
CA ASP A 91 -22.69 13.13 8.75
C ASP A 91 -21.20 12.81 8.62
N VAL A 92 -20.34 13.71 9.11
CA VAL A 92 -18.89 13.60 8.95
C VAL A 92 -18.22 13.33 10.31
N PRO A 93 -17.53 12.19 10.49
CA PRO A 93 -16.80 11.92 11.72
C PRO A 93 -15.51 12.75 11.78
N TYR A 94 -15.34 13.48 12.89
CA TYR A 94 -14.13 14.23 13.22
C TYR A 94 -13.32 13.52 14.31
N VAL A 95 -12.00 13.72 14.26
CA VAL A 95 -11.06 13.24 15.26
C VAL A 95 -10.23 14.38 15.80
N ASP A 96 -9.84 14.27 17.07
CA ASP A 96 -8.84 15.18 17.65
C ASP A 96 -7.48 14.93 16.97
N ALA A 97 -6.99 15.96 16.30
CA ALA A 97 -5.81 15.91 15.46
C ALA A 97 -4.56 15.48 16.25
N LYS A 98 -4.44 15.93 17.51
CA LYS A 98 -3.26 15.67 18.34
C LYS A 98 -3.30 14.29 18.99
N SER A 99 -4.49 13.78 19.30
CA SER A 99 -4.61 12.44 19.86
C SER A 99 -4.58 11.35 18.79
N PHE A 100 -4.88 11.65 17.52
CA PHE A 100 -5.02 10.65 16.47
C PHE A 100 -3.81 9.70 16.36
N PHE A 101 -2.60 10.20 16.14
CA PHE A 101 -1.42 9.33 16.03
C PHE A 101 -1.05 8.65 17.37
N PRO A 102 -0.95 9.37 18.51
CA PRO A 102 -0.56 8.75 19.78
C PRO A 102 -1.56 7.71 20.32
N THR A 103 -2.83 7.78 19.91
CA THR A 103 -3.87 6.85 20.37
C THR A 103 -4.27 5.85 19.29
N PHE A 104 -4.74 6.30 18.12
CA PHE A 104 -5.22 5.40 17.08
C PHE A 104 -4.06 4.64 16.44
N TRP A 105 -3.05 5.36 15.94
CA TRP A 105 -1.93 4.74 15.23
C TRP A 105 -1.09 3.84 16.14
N ASN A 106 -0.68 4.36 17.30
CA ASN A 106 0.12 3.59 18.25
C ASN A 106 -0.59 2.30 18.74
N GLN A 107 -1.90 2.36 18.97
CA GLN A 107 -2.67 1.17 19.38
C GLN A 107 -2.88 0.21 18.20
N ALA A 108 -3.18 0.72 17.00
CA ALA A 108 -3.39 -0.11 15.81
C ALA A 108 -2.16 -0.93 15.43
N PHE A 109 -0.96 -0.37 15.63
CA PHE A 109 0.31 -1.06 15.36
C PHE A 109 1.00 -1.60 16.61
N GLU A 110 0.40 -1.46 17.79
CA GLU A 110 0.98 -1.85 19.09
C GLU A 110 2.40 -1.29 19.32
N ARG A 111 2.63 -0.03 18.93
CA ARG A 111 3.94 0.66 18.99
C ARG A 111 3.81 2.07 19.53
N GLU A 112 4.64 2.48 20.49
CA GLU A 112 4.69 3.86 20.97
C GLU A 112 5.61 4.75 20.12
N VAL A 113 5.21 5.03 18.88
CA VAL A 113 6.00 5.86 17.96
C VAL A 113 5.76 7.34 18.19
N PHE A 114 4.50 7.71 18.42
CA PHE A 114 4.10 9.11 18.47
C PHE A 114 3.82 9.63 19.88
N ALA A 115 4.19 10.90 20.12
CA ALA A 115 3.89 11.63 21.34
C ALA A 115 3.42 13.05 21.02
N GLU A 116 2.56 13.60 21.89
CA GLU A 116 2.14 15.00 21.85
C GLU A 116 3.03 15.85 22.78
N GLU A 117 3.60 16.93 22.27
CA GLU A 117 4.39 17.89 23.05
C GLU A 117 4.27 19.30 22.43
N GLU A 118 4.26 20.37 23.23
CA GLU A 118 4.28 21.77 22.76
C GLU A 118 3.29 22.13 21.62
N GLY A 119 2.12 21.48 21.57
CA GLY A 119 1.11 21.72 20.56
C GLY A 119 1.36 21.07 19.19
N LYS A 120 2.33 20.15 19.08
CA LYS A 120 2.56 19.29 17.92
C LYS A 120 2.53 17.82 18.31
N VAL A 121 2.51 16.96 17.30
CA VAL A 121 2.77 15.53 17.46
C VAL A 121 4.14 15.23 16.86
N TYR A 122 4.97 14.43 17.55
CA TYR A 122 6.31 14.07 17.12
C TYR A 122 6.49 12.56 17.06
N ASN A 123 7.31 12.11 16.12
CA ASN A 123 7.90 10.79 16.11
C ASN A 123 9.05 10.74 17.12
N LYS A 124 8.95 9.87 18.13
CA LYS A 124 9.91 9.72 19.22
C LYS A 124 11.31 9.26 18.77
N ALA A 125 11.41 8.56 17.64
CA ALA A 125 12.67 7.96 17.18
C ALA A 125 13.58 8.98 16.48
N ASN A 126 12.99 9.95 15.76
CA ASN A 126 13.74 10.84 14.89
C ASN A 126 13.39 12.34 15.04
N GLY A 127 12.37 12.67 15.84
CA GLY A 127 11.96 14.06 16.11
C GLY A 127 11.18 14.74 14.99
N ALA A 128 10.87 14.05 13.89
CA ALA A 128 9.96 14.57 12.88
C ALA A 128 8.59 14.85 13.49
N SER A 129 7.90 15.88 13.00
CA SER A 129 6.72 16.44 13.64
C SER A 129 5.61 16.75 12.66
N VAL A 130 4.38 16.79 13.16
CA VAL A 130 3.20 17.31 12.46
C VAL A 130 2.51 18.36 13.32
N SER A 131 2.01 19.40 12.65
CA SER A 131 1.24 20.49 13.25
C SER A 131 -0.04 20.74 12.44
N PHE A 132 -1.06 21.25 13.11
CA PHE A 132 -2.38 21.49 12.55
C PHE A 132 -2.71 22.97 12.71
N SER A 133 -3.50 23.50 11.77
CA SER A 133 -3.93 24.89 11.80
C SER A 133 -5.37 25.01 11.29
N SER A 134 -6.31 25.13 12.23
CA SER A 134 -7.71 25.48 11.99
C SER A 134 -7.92 26.84 11.35
N ALA A 135 -7.02 27.80 11.59
CA ALA A 135 -7.10 29.13 10.97
C ALA A 135 -6.72 29.13 9.48
N LEU A 136 -6.00 28.10 9.02
CA LEU A 136 -5.48 28.00 7.65
C LEU A 136 -5.96 26.75 6.91
N ASP A 137 -6.72 25.87 7.58
CA ASP A 137 -7.07 24.52 7.11
C ASP A 137 -5.85 23.74 6.60
N ARG A 138 -4.78 23.73 7.42
CA ARG A 138 -3.49 23.13 7.05
C ARG A 138 -3.00 22.07 8.01
N ILE A 139 -2.39 21.05 7.44
CA ILE A 139 -1.61 20.02 8.15
C ILE A 139 -0.19 20.09 7.63
N SER A 140 0.78 20.36 8.51
CA SER A 140 2.18 20.58 8.12
C SER A 140 3.09 19.60 8.83
N PHE A 141 3.79 18.78 8.04
CA PHE A 141 4.83 17.88 8.48
C PHE A 141 6.20 18.55 8.34
N SER A 142 7.09 18.36 9.30
CA SER A 142 8.49 18.80 9.17
C SER A 142 9.26 17.95 8.15
N ASP A 143 8.86 16.69 8.01
CA ASP A 143 9.21 15.78 6.93
C ASP A 143 8.19 14.63 6.98
N TYR A 144 7.43 14.42 5.91
CA TYR A 144 6.31 13.47 5.90
C TYR A 144 6.78 12.02 6.03
N ASP A 145 7.81 11.65 5.26
CA ASP A 145 8.29 10.28 5.23
C ASP A 145 9.01 9.92 6.54
N LEU A 146 9.84 10.84 7.03
CA LEU A 146 10.55 10.65 8.29
C LEU A 146 9.57 10.58 9.47
N PHE A 147 8.47 11.35 9.44
CA PHE A 147 7.44 11.26 10.48
C PHE A 147 6.89 9.85 10.66
N PHE A 148 6.79 9.08 9.58
CA PHE A 148 6.27 7.71 9.60
C PHE A 148 7.34 6.62 9.76
N SER A 149 8.62 6.97 9.73
CA SER A 149 9.70 6.00 9.93
C SER A 149 9.72 5.46 11.36
N VAL A 150 9.71 4.13 11.50
CA VAL A 150 9.78 3.43 12.79
C VAL A 150 11.21 3.16 13.25
N SER A 151 12.22 3.52 12.44
CA SER A 151 13.63 3.36 12.77
C SER A 151 14.42 4.65 12.57
N SER A 152 15.64 4.70 13.13
CA SER A 152 16.59 5.79 12.87
C SER A 152 17.08 5.79 11.42
N LEU A 153 16.94 4.66 10.71
CA LEU A 153 17.09 4.61 9.26
C LEU A 153 15.75 5.03 8.64
N PRO A 154 15.72 6.10 7.85
CA PRO A 154 14.51 6.66 7.25
C PRO A 154 14.09 5.84 6.02
N ILE A 155 13.82 4.56 6.23
CA ILE A 155 13.21 3.66 5.25
C ILE A 155 11.85 3.31 5.84
N PRO A 156 10.75 3.92 5.36
CA PRO A 156 9.40 3.48 5.67
C PRO A 156 9.32 2.03 5.23
N ASP A 157 9.22 1.11 6.21
CA ASP A 157 9.11 -0.34 6.04
C ASP A 157 10.03 -0.95 4.97
N ASP A 158 11.27 -1.31 5.37
CA ASP A 158 12.19 -2.27 4.75
C ASP A 158 11.64 -2.90 3.44
N ILE A 159 11.90 -2.25 2.30
CA ILE A 159 11.31 -2.56 0.99
C ILE A 159 11.63 -4.00 0.59
N LEU A 160 12.84 -4.47 0.93
CA LEU A 160 13.27 -5.85 0.72
C LEU A 160 13.08 -6.72 1.95
N ASP A 161 12.60 -6.19 3.08
CA ASP A 161 12.53 -6.88 4.37
C ASP A 161 13.87 -7.54 4.75
N ALA A 162 14.98 -6.90 4.35
CA ALA A 162 16.31 -7.49 4.39
C ALA A 162 16.82 -7.70 5.81
N ALA A 163 16.32 -6.94 6.79
CA ALA A 163 16.66 -7.14 8.19
C ALA A 163 16.02 -8.42 8.77
N ASN A 164 14.95 -8.91 8.14
CA ASN A 164 14.13 -10.01 8.65
C ASN A 164 14.25 -11.29 7.82
N ASP A 165 14.77 -11.19 6.60
CA ASP A 165 15.06 -12.35 5.76
C ASP A 165 16.42 -12.99 6.16
N PRO A 166 16.43 -14.25 6.65
CA PRO A 166 17.66 -14.93 7.09
C PRO A 166 18.67 -15.19 5.97
N LEU A 167 18.29 -14.99 4.71
CA LEU A 167 19.15 -15.16 3.53
C LEU A 167 19.79 -13.86 3.07
N SER A 168 19.46 -12.74 3.71
CA SER A 168 19.86 -11.42 3.22
C SER A 168 20.53 -10.60 4.31
N ARG A 169 21.27 -9.59 3.87
CA ARG A 169 21.87 -8.58 4.74
C ARG A 169 21.71 -7.22 4.11
N LEU A 170 21.14 -6.28 4.88
CA LEU A 170 21.08 -4.88 4.47
C LEU A 170 22.51 -4.34 4.22
N ASN A 171 22.71 -3.76 3.05
CA ASN A 171 23.93 -3.08 2.67
C ASN A 171 23.79 -1.58 2.96
N GLU A 172 24.17 -1.19 4.18
CA GLU A 172 24.05 0.20 4.66
C GLU A 172 24.87 1.19 3.83
N GLY A 173 25.98 0.75 3.23
CA GLY A 173 26.86 1.62 2.44
C GLY A 173 26.26 2.03 1.09
N GLU A 174 25.34 1.23 0.55
CA GLU A 174 24.67 1.49 -0.73
C GLU A 174 23.19 1.84 -0.59
N SER A 175 22.62 1.62 0.60
CA SER A 175 21.29 2.10 0.98
C SER A 175 21.34 3.60 1.27
N SER A 176 20.30 4.33 0.88
CA SER A 176 20.24 5.78 1.08
C SER A 176 18.82 6.30 1.12
N PHE A 177 18.65 7.43 1.78
CA PHE A 177 17.42 8.20 1.79
C PHE A 177 17.72 9.65 1.45
N SER A 178 16.90 10.22 0.57
CA SER A 178 16.95 11.64 0.23
C SER A 178 15.64 12.30 0.66
N PRO A 179 15.62 12.95 1.85
CA PRO A 179 14.44 13.67 2.31
C PRO A 179 14.20 14.90 1.45
N ARG A 180 12.93 15.30 1.37
CA ARG A 180 12.51 16.56 0.75
C ARG A 180 12.14 17.63 1.77
N GLY A 181 12.13 17.30 3.06
CA GLY A 181 11.86 18.23 4.14
C GLY A 181 10.37 18.51 4.31
N ALA A 182 10.05 19.71 4.79
CA ALA A 182 8.69 20.04 5.21
C ALA A 182 7.68 19.94 4.07
N PHE A 183 6.51 19.40 4.39
CA PHE A 183 5.40 19.25 3.45
C PHE A 183 4.09 19.67 4.12
N THR A 184 3.29 20.48 3.42
CA THR A 184 2.04 21.03 3.94
C THR A 184 0.88 20.66 3.02
N PHE A 185 -0.14 20.05 3.62
CA PHE A 185 -1.43 19.81 2.98
C PHE A 185 -2.38 20.95 3.30
N SER A 186 -3.06 21.49 2.29
CA SER A 186 -4.21 22.37 2.47
C SER A 186 -5.49 21.58 2.25
N LEU A 187 -6.39 21.59 3.23
CA LEU A 187 -7.68 20.91 3.14
C LEU A 187 -8.77 21.77 2.49
N GLN A 188 -8.55 23.09 2.43
CA GLN A 188 -9.47 24.05 1.82
C GLN A 188 -9.78 23.73 0.36
N ASP A 189 -8.75 23.34 -0.41
CA ASP A 189 -8.90 22.94 -1.82
C ASP A 189 -9.72 21.65 -2.00
N TYR A 190 -9.92 20.90 -0.92
CA TYR A 190 -10.63 19.63 -0.86
C TYR A 190 -11.87 19.73 0.03
N GLY A 191 -12.49 20.91 0.14
CA GLY A 191 -13.79 21.08 0.79
C GLY A 191 -13.85 20.53 2.23
N ALA A 192 -12.73 20.54 2.94
CA ALA A 192 -12.61 20.07 4.31
C ALA A 192 -12.06 21.17 5.22
N GLU A 193 -12.68 21.28 6.38
CA GLU A 193 -12.36 22.29 7.39
C GLU A 193 -11.73 21.62 8.61
N ILE A 194 -10.71 22.27 9.18
CA ILE A 194 -10.14 21.91 10.47
C ILE A 194 -10.82 22.77 11.54
N LEU A 195 -11.62 22.15 12.39
CA LEU A 195 -12.44 22.88 13.36
C LEU A 195 -11.65 23.15 14.64
N ALA A 196 -11.78 24.36 15.18
CA ALA A 196 -11.29 24.69 16.51
C ALA A 196 -12.43 24.57 17.53
N TYR A 197 -12.22 23.77 18.58
CA TYR A 197 -13.17 23.66 19.68
C TYR A 197 -12.45 23.44 21.01
N GLN A 198 -12.76 24.26 22.02
CA GLN A 198 -12.16 24.20 23.36
C GLN A 198 -10.61 24.15 23.36
N GLY A 199 -9.96 24.89 22.45
CA GLY A 199 -8.50 24.94 22.34
C GLY A 199 -7.86 23.71 21.70
N ARG A 200 -8.66 22.82 21.11
CA ARG A 200 -8.23 21.67 20.31
C ARG A 200 -8.65 21.82 18.85
N GLU A 201 -7.98 21.06 17.99
CA GLU A 201 -8.21 21.05 16.55
C GLU A 201 -8.73 19.68 16.14
N TYR A 202 -9.76 19.71 15.29
CA TYR A 202 -10.48 18.52 14.87
C TYR A 202 -10.47 18.42 13.35
N VAL A 203 -10.08 17.26 12.84
CA VAL A 203 -9.94 17.00 11.41
C VAL A 203 -10.91 15.90 11.02
N PRO A 204 -11.55 15.96 9.83
CA PRO A 204 -12.40 14.85 9.39
C PRO A 204 -11.57 13.57 9.23
N PHE A 205 -12.14 12.45 9.68
CA PHE A 205 -11.42 11.19 9.84
C PHE A 205 -10.74 10.70 8.55
N ALA A 206 -11.41 10.73 7.39
CA ALA A 206 -10.83 10.21 6.14
C ALA A 206 -9.53 10.92 5.75
N TYR A 207 -9.36 12.22 6.04
CA TYR A 207 -8.12 12.93 5.76
C TYR A 207 -7.00 12.46 6.69
N MET A 208 -7.29 12.28 7.98
CA MET A 208 -6.32 11.75 8.94
C MET A 208 -5.95 10.29 8.64
N GLU A 209 -6.93 9.49 8.22
CA GLU A 209 -6.73 8.10 7.82
C GLU A 209 -5.89 8.01 6.54
N THR A 210 -6.21 8.81 5.53
CA THR A 210 -5.41 8.93 4.30
C THR A 210 -3.98 9.32 4.61
N LEU A 211 -3.77 10.33 5.47
CA LEU A 211 -2.43 10.79 5.81
C LEU A 211 -1.64 9.78 6.66
N GLY A 212 -2.31 9.04 7.56
CA GLY A 212 -1.66 8.26 8.60
C GLY A 212 -1.54 6.76 8.36
N PHE A 213 -2.42 6.19 7.53
CA PHE A 213 -2.48 4.73 7.31
C PHE A 213 -2.31 4.33 5.85
N PHE A 214 -2.62 5.22 4.91
CA PHE A 214 -2.53 4.92 3.50
C PHE A 214 -1.12 4.53 3.02
N PRO A 215 -0.02 5.19 3.47
CA PRO A 215 1.34 4.75 3.15
C PRO A 215 1.67 3.32 3.59
N PHE A 216 0.91 2.76 4.52
CA PHE A 216 1.12 1.44 5.10
C PHE A 216 0.13 0.40 4.57
N SER A 217 -0.56 0.69 3.45
CA SER A 217 -1.63 -0.16 2.90
C SER A 217 -2.72 -0.54 3.91
N THR A 218 -2.83 0.21 5.01
CA THR A 218 -3.77 -0.01 6.10
C THR A 218 -4.93 0.96 5.95
N ARG A 219 -6.14 0.49 6.23
CA ARG A 219 -7.35 1.27 5.99
C ARG A 219 -8.42 0.97 7.02
N PHE A 220 -9.11 2.01 7.46
CA PHE A 220 -10.15 1.91 8.46
C PHE A 220 -11.42 2.56 7.94
N SER A 221 -12.56 1.88 8.11
CA SER A 221 -13.86 2.47 7.81
C SER A 221 -14.72 2.53 9.06
N PHE A 222 -15.31 3.70 9.28
CA PHE A 222 -16.37 3.87 10.26
C PHE A 222 -17.68 3.26 9.72
N ASN A 223 -18.54 2.70 10.55
CA ASN A 223 -19.88 2.21 10.14
C ASN A 223 -21.03 2.87 10.93
N GLY A 224 -20.73 3.95 11.67
CA GLY A 224 -21.68 4.67 12.50
C GLY A 224 -21.66 4.31 13.97
N GLU A 225 -20.99 3.23 14.34
CA GLU A 225 -20.82 2.84 15.73
C GLU A 225 -19.38 2.45 16.05
N ALA A 226 -18.62 1.96 15.08
CA ALA A 226 -17.27 1.44 15.25
C ALA A 226 -16.41 1.66 14.00
N TYR A 227 -15.09 1.64 14.16
CA TYR A 227 -14.12 1.60 13.07
C TYR A 227 -13.66 0.16 12.83
N TYR A 228 -13.50 -0.21 11.56
CA TYR A 228 -13.09 -1.55 11.14
C TYR A 228 -11.87 -1.45 10.25
N TRP A 229 -10.84 -2.24 10.56
CA TRP A 229 -9.77 -2.52 9.61
C TRP A 229 -10.35 -3.24 8.39
N MET A 230 -10.22 -2.60 7.23
CA MET A 230 -10.81 -3.06 5.99
C MET A 230 -9.82 -3.97 5.24
N GLU A 231 -10.06 -5.28 5.24
CA GLU A 231 -9.33 -6.24 4.41
C GLU A 231 -10.29 -7.29 3.84
N ASP A 232 -10.06 -7.75 2.60
CA ASP A 232 -10.93 -8.73 1.94
C ASP A 232 -11.05 -10.03 2.74
N SER A 233 -9.93 -10.51 3.28
CA SER A 233 -9.85 -11.72 4.10
C SER A 233 -10.66 -11.61 5.41
N LEU A 234 -10.75 -10.40 5.96
CA LEU A 234 -11.49 -10.09 7.17
C LEU A 234 -12.98 -9.97 6.90
N LEU A 235 -13.37 -9.34 5.78
CA LEU A 235 -14.78 -9.06 5.48
C LEU A 235 -15.51 -10.26 4.86
N SER A 236 -14.80 -11.13 4.14
CA SER A 236 -15.40 -12.22 3.38
C SER A 236 -14.70 -13.55 3.62
N LEU A 237 -15.48 -14.62 3.70
CA LEU A 237 -14.99 -15.99 3.69
C LEU A 237 -14.57 -16.40 2.26
N PRO A 238 -13.71 -17.43 2.09
CA PRO A 238 -13.26 -17.91 0.77
C PRO A 238 -14.41 -18.34 -0.17
N ASN A 239 -15.58 -18.65 0.40
CA ASN A 239 -16.79 -19.00 -0.36
C ASN A 239 -17.61 -17.77 -0.81
N GLY A 240 -17.10 -16.56 -0.59
CA GLY A 240 -17.73 -15.29 -0.98
C GLY A 240 -18.80 -14.77 -0.01
N LYS A 241 -19.13 -15.50 1.07
CA LYS A 241 -20.06 -15.02 2.11
C LYS A 241 -19.36 -14.03 3.03
N LEU A 242 -20.14 -13.17 3.69
CA LEU A 242 -19.62 -12.33 4.77
C LEU A 242 -19.12 -13.18 5.93
N SER A 243 -18.00 -12.78 6.51
CA SER A 243 -17.57 -13.25 7.83
C SER A 243 -18.45 -12.61 8.92
N GLU A 244 -18.23 -12.99 10.18
CA GLU A 244 -18.85 -12.30 11.32
C GLU A 244 -18.41 -10.83 11.39
N TYR A 245 -17.11 -10.58 11.17
CA TYR A 245 -16.51 -9.26 11.13
C TYR A 245 -17.14 -8.37 10.04
N GLY A 246 -17.23 -8.88 8.81
CA GLY A 246 -17.88 -8.18 7.70
C GLY A 246 -19.38 -8.00 7.92
N SER A 247 -20.05 -8.98 8.54
CA SER A 247 -21.47 -8.85 8.90
C SER A 247 -21.69 -7.74 9.92
N SER A 248 -20.81 -7.58 10.90
CA SER A 248 -20.88 -6.48 11.87
C SER A 248 -20.69 -5.13 11.17
N PHE A 249 -19.70 -5.02 10.29
CA PHE A 249 -19.48 -3.80 9.50
C PHE A 249 -20.70 -3.40 8.66
N TYR A 250 -21.21 -4.30 7.80
CA TYR A 250 -22.28 -4.00 6.85
C TYR A 250 -23.70 -3.97 7.44
N ASN A 251 -23.88 -4.30 8.72
CA ASN A 251 -25.17 -4.20 9.42
C ASN A 251 -25.19 -3.12 10.53
N GLY A 252 -24.11 -2.34 10.64
CA GLY A 252 -24.05 -1.19 11.55
C GLY A 252 -25.11 -0.12 11.22
N PRO A 253 -25.20 0.96 12.02
CA PRO A 253 -26.17 2.03 11.84
C PRO A 253 -26.23 2.57 10.41
N TYR A 254 -25.07 2.62 9.73
CA TYR A 254 -24.93 3.18 8.39
C TYR A 254 -25.68 2.39 7.32
N SER A 255 -25.81 1.08 7.49
CA SER A 255 -26.55 0.20 6.56
C SER A 255 -28.03 0.57 6.39
N LYS A 256 -28.59 1.33 7.34
CA LYS A 256 -30.01 1.72 7.35
C LYS A 256 -30.26 3.02 6.59
N ILE A 257 -29.22 3.64 6.04
CA ILE A 257 -29.32 4.98 5.47
C ILE A 257 -29.23 4.91 3.97
N THR A 258 -30.23 5.50 3.34
CA THR A 258 -30.44 5.45 1.90
C THR A 258 -30.18 6.79 1.23
N HIS A 259 -30.04 7.87 2.01
CA HIS A 259 -29.83 9.24 1.56
C HIS A 259 -28.73 9.90 2.40
N ARG A 260 -27.67 10.37 1.73
CA ARG A 260 -26.55 11.10 2.35
C ARG A 260 -26.87 12.60 2.42
N GLY A 261 -26.49 13.28 3.49
CA GLY A 261 -26.54 14.74 3.52
C GLY A 261 -25.50 15.38 2.59
N GLU A 262 -25.64 16.68 2.36
CA GLU A 262 -24.81 17.43 1.42
C GLU A 262 -23.35 17.49 1.88
N ASP A 263 -23.11 17.69 3.18
CA ASP A 263 -21.77 17.71 3.78
C ASP A 263 -21.08 16.35 3.62
N PHE A 264 -21.82 15.26 3.81
CA PHE A 264 -21.29 13.93 3.56
C PHE A 264 -20.94 13.68 2.09
N CYS A 265 -21.80 14.13 1.17
CA CYS A 265 -21.55 13.97 -0.27
C CYS A 265 -20.26 14.68 -0.67
N SER A 266 -20.04 15.89 -0.14
CA SER A 266 -18.82 16.67 -0.33
C SER A 266 -17.62 15.98 0.29
N TYR A 267 -17.72 15.55 1.55
CA TYR A 267 -16.69 14.80 2.26
C TYR A 267 -16.25 13.53 1.51
N PHE A 268 -17.19 12.74 1.00
CA PHE A 268 -16.90 11.55 0.19
C PHE A 268 -16.15 11.91 -1.08
N TYR A 269 -16.62 12.93 -1.81
CA TYR A 269 -16.06 13.28 -3.09
C TYR A 269 -14.67 13.89 -2.97
N PHE A 270 -14.49 14.85 -2.06
CA PHE A 270 -13.23 15.55 -1.93
C PHE A 270 -12.16 14.76 -1.16
N SER A 271 -12.53 13.87 -0.24
CA SER A 271 -11.55 12.96 0.37
C SER A 271 -10.98 11.99 -0.67
N PHE A 272 -11.81 11.54 -1.62
CA PHE A 272 -11.35 10.79 -2.79
C PHE A 272 -10.41 11.62 -3.68
N LEU A 273 -10.75 12.87 -4.00
CA LEU A 273 -9.87 13.74 -4.78
C LEU A 273 -8.52 13.96 -4.08
N PHE A 274 -8.56 14.26 -2.78
CA PHE A 274 -7.37 14.43 -1.95
C PHE A 274 -6.47 13.20 -1.98
N GLN A 275 -7.06 12.02 -1.77
CA GLN A 275 -6.33 10.77 -1.83
C GLN A 275 -5.66 10.57 -3.20
N MET A 276 -6.38 10.81 -4.29
CA MET A 276 -5.83 10.59 -5.64
C MET A 276 -4.83 11.67 -6.07
N ASP A 277 -4.98 12.92 -5.64
CA ASP A 277 -4.05 13.97 -6.00
C ASP A 277 -2.69 13.82 -5.30
N PHE A 278 -2.67 13.35 -4.05
CA PHE A 278 -1.43 13.22 -3.27
C PHE A 278 -0.80 11.82 -3.32
N PHE A 279 -1.60 10.75 -3.36
CA PHE A 279 -1.08 9.38 -3.17
C PHE A 279 -1.12 8.50 -4.41
N TYR A 280 -1.72 8.95 -5.51
CA TYR A 280 -1.69 8.17 -6.75
C TYR A 280 -0.31 8.24 -7.43
N GLY A 281 0.43 7.13 -7.42
CA GLY A 281 1.80 7.07 -7.95
C GLY A 281 1.97 7.49 -9.40
N LYS A 282 0.92 7.37 -10.22
CA LYS A 282 0.95 7.72 -11.65
C LYS A 282 0.30 9.06 -11.96
N ARG A 283 0.23 9.96 -10.98
CA ARG A 283 -0.41 11.29 -11.12
C ARG A 283 0.14 12.08 -12.31
N ALA A 284 1.45 12.02 -12.53
CA ALA A 284 2.11 12.69 -13.67
C ALA A 284 1.73 12.10 -15.03
N GLU A 285 1.43 10.79 -15.10
CA GLU A 285 1.05 10.10 -16.34
C GLU A 285 -0.38 10.42 -16.79
N LEU A 286 -1.26 10.76 -15.84
CA LEU A 286 -2.62 11.19 -16.14
C LEU A 286 -2.67 12.45 -17.01
N LYS A 287 -1.56 13.21 -17.11
CA LYS A 287 -1.45 14.47 -17.88
C LYS A 287 -2.62 15.43 -17.62
N CYS A 288 -3.13 15.39 -16.39
CA CYS A 288 -4.29 16.14 -15.96
C CYS A 288 -3.91 16.91 -14.71
N SER A 289 -3.87 18.23 -14.72
CA SER A 289 -3.60 19.01 -13.51
C SER A 289 -4.86 19.26 -12.67
N ASP A 290 -6.04 18.93 -13.20
CA ASP A 290 -7.35 19.24 -12.63
C ASP A 290 -8.24 18.00 -12.64
N LEU A 291 -8.12 17.19 -11.58
CA LEU A 291 -8.81 15.93 -11.46
C LEU A 291 -10.34 16.12 -11.36
N ASP A 292 -10.77 17.14 -10.62
CA ASP A 292 -12.18 17.54 -10.49
C ASP A 292 -12.79 17.82 -11.87
N GLY A 293 -12.16 18.68 -12.68
CA GLY A 293 -12.61 18.99 -14.03
C GLY A 293 -12.56 17.80 -15.00
N GLN A 294 -11.65 16.84 -14.79
CA GLN A 294 -11.63 15.61 -15.60
C GLN A 294 -12.81 14.69 -15.28
N ILE A 295 -13.12 14.51 -14.00
CA ILE A 295 -14.28 13.73 -13.54
C ILE A 295 -15.59 14.39 -14.00
N GLU A 296 -15.65 15.72 -14.00
CA GLU A 296 -16.78 16.47 -14.55
C GLU A 296 -16.97 16.22 -16.06
N LYS A 297 -15.88 16.25 -16.85
CA LYS A 297 -15.92 15.93 -18.29
C LYS A 297 -16.34 14.50 -18.58
N MET A 298 -16.05 13.56 -17.68
CA MET A 298 -16.54 12.18 -17.76
C MET A 298 -18.04 12.06 -17.43
N GLY A 299 -18.68 13.13 -16.94
CA GLY A 299 -20.08 13.14 -16.53
C GLY A 299 -20.33 12.39 -15.21
N LEU A 300 -19.29 12.17 -14.41
CA LEU A 300 -19.36 11.36 -13.18
C LEU A 300 -19.48 12.20 -11.90
N LYS A 301 -19.09 13.48 -11.93
CA LYS A 301 -19.08 14.36 -10.75
C LYS A 301 -20.42 14.42 -10.01
N SER A 302 -21.53 14.66 -10.71
CA SER A 302 -22.87 14.69 -10.10
C SER A 302 -23.28 13.35 -9.50
N SER A 303 -22.77 12.23 -10.02
CA SER A 303 -23.05 10.89 -9.50
C SER A 303 -22.22 10.61 -8.25
N LEU A 304 -20.96 11.06 -8.21
CA LEU A 304 -20.10 10.98 -7.03
C LEU A 304 -20.61 11.84 -5.87
N LEU A 305 -21.20 13.00 -6.18
CA LEU A 305 -21.86 13.89 -5.22
C LEU A 305 -23.32 13.49 -4.90
N SER A 306 -23.79 12.33 -5.39
CA SER A 306 -25.19 11.92 -5.24
C SER A 306 -25.56 11.64 -3.79
N ALA A 307 -26.76 12.05 -3.36
CA ALA A 307 -27.32 11.61 -2.07
C ALA A 307 -27.59 10.09 -2.02
N SER A 308 -27.53 9.36 -3.14
CA SER A 308 -27.59 7.90 -3.13
C SER A 308 -26.20 7.30 -3.00
N ALA A 309 -25.90 6.67 -1.86
CA ALA A 309 -24.61 6.00 -1.62
C ALA A 309 -24.28 4.97 -2.72
N ARG A 310 -25.27 4.22 -3.20
CA ARG A 310 -25.09 3.27 -4.30
C ARG A 310 -24.65 3.96 -5.59
N VAL A 311 -25.30 5.07 -5.96
CA VAL A 311 -24.95 5.82 -7.18
C VAL A 311 -23.51 6.36 -7.07
N ALA A 312 -23.12 6.82 -5.88
CA ALA A 312 -21.78 7.32 -5.63
C ALA A 312 -20.71 6.22 -5.70
N ASP A 313 -20.94 5.05 -5.08
CA ASP A 313 -20.03 3.90 -5.15
C ASP A 313 -19.88 3.39 -6.59
N GLU A 314 -20.98 3.30 -7.35
CA GLU A 314 -20.94 2.91 -8.76
C GLU A 314 -20.15 3.92 -9.61
N ALA A 315 -20.30 5.22 -9.32
CA ALA A 315 -19.56 6.28 -9.99
C ALA A 315 -18.07 6.27 -9.61
N LEU A 316 -17.74 5.98 -8.35
CA LEU A 316 -16.37 5.82 -7.89
C LEU A 316 -15.70 4.64 -8.58
N ALA A 317 -16.34 3.47 -8.61
CA ALA A 317 -15.81 2.31 -9.31
C ALA A 317 -15.57 2.57 -10.81
N LYS A 318 -16.49 3.30 -11.48
CA LYS A 318 -16.31 3.73 -12.87
C LYS A 318 -15.17 4.73 -13.04
N THR A 319 -15.01 5.64 -12.09
CA THR A 319 -13.92 6.63 -12.11
C THR A 319 -12.58 5.91 -11.96
N ILE A 320 -12.45 4.99 -11.00
CA ILE A 320 -11.26 4.16 -10.82
C ILE A 320 -10.94 3.36 -12.08
N ALA A 321 -11.90 2.59 -12.58
CA ALA A 321 -11.67 1.74 -13.76
C ALA A 321 -11.38 2.57 -15.03
N GLY A 322 -12.02 3.73 -15.18
CA GLY A 322 -11.95 4.55 -16.40
C GLY A 322 -10.79 5.53 -16.44
N LEU A 323 -10.32 6.02 -15.27
CA LEU A 323 -9.30 7.06 -15.19
C LEU A 323 -7.99 6.57 -14.56
N PHE A 324 -8.07 5.67 -13.58
CA PHE A 324 -6.92 5.26 -12.76
C PHE A 324 -6.52 3.80 -13.00
N GLY A 325 -7.20 3.10 -13.91
CA GLY A 325 -6.93 1.71 -14.25
C GLY A 325 -5.50 1.53 -14.76
N ASP A 326 -4.70 0.77 -14.01
CA ASP A 326 -3.26 0.60 -14.22
C ASP A 326 -2.83 -0.88 -14.31
N GLY A 327 -3.77 -1.76 -14.65
CA GLY A 327 -3.55 -3.21 -14.71
C GLY A 327 -3.95 -3.95 -13.43
N GLY A 328 -4.42 -3.24 -12.40
CA GLY A 328 -5.03 -3.83 -11.20
C GLY A 328 -4.39 -3.42 -9.88
N HIS A 329 -3.44 -2.48 -9.89
CA HIS A 329 -2.90 -1.88 -8.66
C HIS A 329 -3.82 -0.81 -8.09
N THR A 330 -4.67 -0.19 -8.91
CA THR A 330 -5.69 0.75 -8.45
C THR A 330 -7.08 0.13 -8.59
N ALA A 331 -7.74 -0.12 -7.46
CA ALA A 331 -9.01 -0.84 -7.47
C ALA A 331 -10.00 -0.33 -6.41
N PHE A 332 -11.27 -0.41 -6.76
CA PHE A 332 -12.38 -0.28 -5.81
C PHE A 332 -12.71 -1.68 -5.26
N LEU A 333 -12.31 -1.96 -4.01
CA LEU A 333 -12.46 -3.30 -3.43
C LEU A 333 -13.71 -3.46 -2.57
N HIS A 334 -14.04 -2.45 -1.77
CA HIS A 334 -15.14 -2.52 -0.84
C HIS A 334 -16.08 -1.34 -0.96
N ARG A 335 -17.34 -1.61 -0.68
CA ARG A 335 -18.37 -0.60 -0.59
C ARG A 335 -18.30 0.13 0.72
N GLY A 336 -18.85 1.34 0.73
CA GLY A 336 -19.15 2.03 1.99
C GLY A 336 -20.19 1.27 2.80
N ALA A 337 -20.23 1.52 4.12
CA ALA A 337 -21.13 0.80 5.03
C ALA A 337 -22.64 1.04 4.76
N MET A 338 -23.03 1.99 3.89
CA MET A 338 -24.43 2.30 3.56
C MET A 338 -24.92 1.59 2.32
N VAL A 339 -24.08 0.80 1.68
CA VAL A 339 -24.52 0.00 0.56
C VAL A 339 -24.60 -1.44 1.04
N PRO A 340 -25.79 -1.91 1.48
CA PRO A 340 -25.96 -3.26 1.97
C PRO A 340 -25.44 -4.26 0.94
N ARG A 341 -24.81 -5.33 1.42
CA ARG A 341 -24.30 -6.35 0.52
C ARG A 341 -25.47 -7.10 -0.12
N SER A 342 -25.49 -7.11 -1.45
CA SER A 342 -26.39 -7.95 -2.25
C SER A 342 -25.61 -8.62 -3.38
N SER A 343 -25.96 -9.88 -3.68
CA SER A 343 -25.24 -10.69 -4.67
C SER A 343 -25.31 -10.12 -6.09
N THR A 344 -26.39 -9.42 -6.43
CA THR A 344 -26.57 -8.77 -7.73
C THR A 344 -25.69 -7.54 -7.88
N TYR A 345 -25.60 -6.71 -6.84
CA TYR A 345 -24.71 -5.55 -6.86
C TYR A 345 -23.22 -5.98 -6.90
N ASP A 346 -22.86 -7.11 -6.25
CA ASP A 346 -21.49 -7.67 -6.27
C ASP A 346 -21.08 -8.06 -7.69
N SER A 347 -21.97 -8.73 -8.42
CA SER A 347 -21.71 -9.10 -9.81
C SER A 347 -21.61 -7.91 -10.76
N ASP A 348 -22.43 -6.89 -10.56
CA ASP A 348 -22.44 -5.69 -11.41
C ASP A 348 -21.14 -4.89 -11.24
N LEU A 349 -20.71 -4.67 -9.99
CA LEU A 349 -19.43 -4.02 -9.67
C LEU A 349 -18.24 -4.81 -10.22
N GLN A 350 -18.20 -6.13 -10.01
CA GLN A 350 -17.12 -6.95 -10.58
C GLN A 350 -17.08 -6.88 -12.11
N SER A 351 -18.24 -6.83 -12.78
CA SER A 351 -18.28 -6.70 -14.24
C SER A 351 -17.77 -5.35 -14.77
N LEU A 352 -17.88 -4.29 -13.95
CA LEU A 352 -17.36 -2.96 -14.24
C LEU A 352 -15.85 -2.87 -14.00
N ILE A 353 -15.33 -3.59 -13.00
CA ILE A 353 -13.93 -3.53 -12.56
C ILE A 353 -13.03 -4.47 -13.39
N TYR A 354 -13.51 -5.64 -13.80
CA TYR A 354 -12.69 -6.62 -14.54
C TYR A 354 -12.76 -6.41 -16.06
N SER A 355 -11.72 -5.79 -16.62
CA SER A 355 -11.55 -5.53 -18.06
C SER A 355 -11.51 -6.82 -18.92
N SER A 356 -11.43 -6.65 -20.24
CA SER A 356 -11.08 -7.71 -21.20
C SER A 356 -9.82 -8.51 -20.81
N ASP A 357 -8.87 -7.86 -20.16
CA ASP A 357 -7.52 -8.39 -19.95
C ASP A 357 -7.52 -9.41 -18.80
N TYR A 358 -8.32 -9.16 -17.77
CA TYR A 358 -8.59 -10.13 -16.72
C TYR A 358 -9.27 -11.41 -17.25
N ARG A 359 -10.10 -11.29 -18.30
CA ARG A 359 -10.72 -12.46 -18.95
C ARG A 359 -9.71 -13.28 -19.74
N TYR A 360 -8.77 -12.63 -20.44
CA TYR A 360 -7.65 -13.29 -21.11
C TYR A 360 -6.79 -14.05 -20.09
N TYR A 361 -6.40 -13.38 -19.00
CA TYR A 361 -5.65 -13.97 -17.90
C TYR A 361 -6.31 -15.23 -17.35
N ARG A 362 -7.58 -15.16 -16.94
CA ARG A 362 -8.27 -16.34 -16.39
C ARG A 362 -8.28 -17.53 -17.35
N LYS A 363 -8.33 -17.27 -18.66
CA LYS A 363 -8.25 -18.32 -19.68
C LYS A 363 -6.83 -18.89 -19.79
N ALA A 364 -5.81 -18.04 -19.84
CA ALA A 364 -4.41 -18.46 -19.91
C ALA A 364 -3.99 -19.24 -18.66
N ASN A 365 -4.30 -18.74 -17.46
CA ASN A 365 -4.05 -19.45 -16.20
C ASN A 365 -4.78 -20.77 -16.12
N ARG A 366 -6.06 -20.82 -16.50
CA ARG A 366 -6.79 -22.09 -16.56
C ARG A 366 -6.12 -23.09 -17.51
N ALA A 367 -5.60 -22.63 -18.66
CA ALA A 367 -4.87 -23.49 -19.58
C ALA A 367 -3.55 -24.00 -18.97
N ARG A 368 -2.75 -23.12 -18.34
CA ARG A 368 -1.49 -23.49 -17.67
C ARG A 368 -1.73 -24.47 -16.51
N GLU A 369 -2.76 -24.24 -15.70
CA GLU A 369 -3.16 -25.15 -14.63
C GLU A 369 -3.60 -26.52 -15.16
N LEU A 370 -4.34 -26.56 -16.27
CA LEU A 370 -4.69 -27.81 -16.92
C LEU A 370 -3.46 -28.56 -17.46
N LEU A 371 -2.46 -27.85 -17.98
CA LEU A 371 -1.20 -28.44 -18.45
C LEU A 371 -0.38 -29.00 -17.28
N ARG A 372 -0.26 -28.25 -16.17
CA ARG A 372 0.39 -28.72 -14.93
C ARG A 372 -0.26 -29.99 -14.40
N LYS A 373 -1.59 -30.02 -14.29
CA LYS A 373 -2.34 -31.20 -13.81
C LYS A 373 -2.15 -32.43 -14.69
N ARG A 374 -1.79 -32.24 -15.96
CA ARG A 374 -1.48 -33.31 -16.91
C ARG A 374 0.02 -33.69 -16.93
N GLY A 375 0.84 -33.08 -16.07
CA GLY A 375 2.29 -33.28 -16.01
C GLY A 375 3.05 -32.66 -17.18
N GLY A 376 2.40 -31.83 -18.00
CA GLY A 376 2.97 -31.25 -19.22
C GLY A 376 3.78 -29.98 -19.00
N LEU A 377 3.83 -29.46 -17.76
CA LEU A 377 4.53 -28.23 -17.44
C LEU A 377 5.21 -28.37 -16.08
N LYS A 378 6.55 -28.26 -16.05
CA LYS A 378 7.37 -28.35 -14.85
C LYS A 378 7.94 -26.98 -14.49
N SER A 379 8.21 -26.74 -13.22
CA SER A 379 8.90 -25.52 -12.75
C SER A 379 10.37 -25.50 -13.18
N TYR A 380 10.96 -26.67 -13.43
CA TYR A 380 12.28 -26.81 -14.04
C TYR A 380 12.25 -27.88 -15.14
N GLU A 381 12.82 -27.54 -16.29
CA GLU A 381 13.10 -28.48 -17.37
C GLU A 381 14.39 -28.08 -18.10
N SER A 382 15.03 -29.04 -18.76
CA SER A 382 16.20 -28.76 -19.60
C SER A 382 16.16 -29.59 -20.88
N SER A 383 16.66 -29.00 -21.96
CA SER A 383 16.76 -29.63 -23.27
C SER A 383 17.98 -29.09 -24.01
N GLY A 384 18.85 -29.98 -24.46
CA GLY A 384 20.13 -29.59 -25.07
C GLY A 384 20.99 -28.76 -24.11
N ASN A 385 21.40 -27.56 -24.55
CA ASN A 385 22.20 -26.61 -23.79
C ASN A 385 21.37 -25.53 -23.05
N THR A 386 20.06 -25.73 -22.93
CA THR A 386 19.14 -24.74 -22.34
C THR A 386 18.37 -25.34 -21.17
N ALA A 387 18.37 -24.63 -20.04
CA ALA A 387 17.49 -24.87 -18.91
C ALA A 387 16.38 -23.81 -18.87
N VAL A 388 15.18 -24.20 -18.44
CA VAL A 388 14.03 -23.32 -18.25
C VAL A 388 13.55 -23.44 -16.81
N ILE A 389 13.48 -22.31 -16.12
CA ILE A 389 12.93 -22.15 -14.77
C ILE A 389 11.63 -21.35 -14.91
N ARG A 390 10.51 -21.91 -14.44
CA ARG A 390 9.17 -21.33 -14.61
C ARG A 390 8.47 -21.18 -13.28
N PHE A 391 7.93 -19.99 -13.04
CA PHE A 391 7.22 -19.65 -11.81
C PHE A 391 6.17 -18.57 -12.08
N ASP A 392 5.05 -18.65 -11.38
CA ASP A 392 3.89 -17.79 -11.60
C ASP A 392 3.67 -16.78 -10.47
N SER A 393 4.56 -16.74 -9.48
CA SER A 393 4.55 -15.77 -8.38
C SER A 393 5.95 -15.61 -7.80
N PHE A 394 6.26 -14.42 -7.29
CA PHE A 394 7.39 -14.18 -6.38
C PHE A 394 6.93 -14.47 -4.94
N ALA A 395 7.35 -15.60 -4.39
CA ALA A 395 6.81 -16.11 -3.13
C ALA A 395 7.91 -16.28 -2.07
N LEU A 396 7.61 -15.84 -0.85
CA LEU A 396 8.41 -16.11 0.34
C LEU A 396 7.99 -17.43 0.97
N ASN A 397 8.92 -18.06 1.70
CA ASN A 397 8.61 -19.26 2.46
C ASN A 397 7.78 -18.88 3.69
N SER A 398 6.54 -19.35 3.77
CA SER A 398 5.67 -19.09 4.91
C SER A 398 5.91 -20.03 6.11
N THR A 399 6.86 -20.96 6.03
CA THR A 399 7.16 -21.86 7.15
C THR A 399 8.11 -21.19 8.13
N ALA A 400 7.84 -21.31 9.44
CA ALA A 400 8.68 -20.77 10.53
C ALA A 400 10.13 -21.32 10.61
N GLN A 401 10.53 -22.22 9.71
CA GLN A 401 11.91 -22.69 9.62
C GLN A 401 12.69 -21.88 8.60
N SER A 402 13.76 -21.21 9.07
CA SER A 402 14.75 -20.60 8.20
C SER A 402 15.35 -21.67 7.27
N PRO A 403 15.46 -21.39 5.97
CA PRO A 403 16.07 -22.32 5.03
C PRO A 403 17.54 -22.58 5.40
N SER A 404 18.03 -23.78 5.11
CA SER A 404 19.46 -24.13 5.26
C SER A 404 19.90 -25.07 4.14
N LYS A 405 21.22 -25.22 3.94
CA LYS A 405 21.80 -26.10 2.91
C LYS A 405 21.22 -27.53 2.91
N ASP A 406 20.95 -28.05 4.11
CA ASP A 406 20.42 -29.40 4.36
C ASP A 406 18.88 -29.47 4.37
N ASN A 407 18.21 -28.31 4.41
CA ASN A 407 16.76 -28.21 4.52
C ASN A 407 16.21 -27.05 3.65
N VAL A 408 16.54 -27.06 2.36
CA VAL A 408 15.90 -26.18 1.39
C VAL A 408 14.55 -26.78 1.00
N ALA A 409 13.49 -25.99 1.10
CA ALA A 409 12.15 -26.40 0.74
C ALA A 409 12.06 -26.85 -0.74
N SER A 410 10.98 -27.56 -1.09
CA SER A 410 10.75 -27.95 -2.49
C SER A 410 10.47 -26.74 -3.39
N ASP A 411 10.73 -26.90 -4.70
CA ASP A 411 10.59 -25.90 -5.79
C ASP A 411 9.25 -25.12 -5.84
N GLY A 412 8.22 -25.53 -5.10
CA GLY A 412 6.91 -24.88 -5.04
C GLY A 412 6.64 -24.05 -3.78
N VAL A 413 7.61 -23.95 -2.87
CA VAL A 413 7.41 -23.29 -1.56
C VAL A 413 7.85 -21.81 -1.58
N SER A 414 8.99 -21.51 -2.20
CA SER A 414 9.48 -20.12 -2.34
C SER A 414 10.29 -19.93 -3.61
N THR A 415 10.43 -18.68 -4.02
CA THR A 415 11.25 -18.30 -5.18
C THR A 415 12.72 -18.69 -4.99
N PHE A 416 13.30 -18.41 -3.82
CA PHE A 416 14.66 -18.82 -3.50
C PHE A 416 14.85 -20.34 -3.64
N ALA A 417 13.95 -21.14 -3.05
CA ALA A 417 14.04 -22.59 -3.10
C ALA A 417 14.00 -23.13 -4.54
N LEU A 418 13.13 -22.57 -5.38
CA LEU A 418 13.07 -22.91 -6.81
C LEU A 418 14.40 -22.60 -7.51
N PHE A 419 14.96 -21.41 -7.31
CA PHE A 419 16.21 -20.99 -7.94
C PHE A 419 17.37 -21.85 -7.47
N TYR A 420 17.56 -21.98 -6.16
CA TYR A 420 18.60 -22.81 -5.55
C TYR A 420 18.59 -24.25 -6.07
N ASN A 421 17.43 -24.92 -6.03
CA ASN A 421 17.31 -26.30 -6.49
C ASN A 421 17.49 -26.43 -8.01
N SER A 422 17.05 -25.42 -8.79
CA SER A 422 17.24 -25.42 -10.24
C SER A 422 18.71 -25.26 -10.60
N PHE A 423 19.44 -24.33 -9.97
CA PHE A 423 20.87 -24.15 -10.22
C PHE A 423 21.72 -25.33 -9.75
N ARG A 424 21.31 -26.05 -8.68
CA ARG A 424 21.92 -27.35 -8.34
C ARG A 424 21.78 -28.37 -9.46
N LYS A 425 20.61 -28.46 -10.11
CA LYS A 425 20.38 -29.36 -11.26
C LYS A 425 21.15 -28.90 -12.50
N ILE A 426 21.25 -27.59 -12.73
CA ILE A 426 22.00 -27.01 -13.85
C ILE A 426 23.50 -27.34 -13.73
N ARG A 427 24.10 -27.14 -12.54
CA ARG A 427 25.52 -27.47 -12.29
C ARG A 427 25.87 -28.95 -12.52
N GLN A 428 24.89 -29.84 -12.37
CA GLN A 428 25.08 -31.27 -12.66
C GLN A 428 25.08 -31.60 -14.15
N ASN A 429 24.66 -30.66 -15.02
CA ASN A 429 24.66 -30.81 -16.46
C ASN A 429 25.59 -29.77 -17.12
N PRO A 430 26.85 -30.13 -17.39
CA PRO A 430 27.85 -29.19 -17.92
C PRO A 430 27.56 -28.72 -19.36
N ASN A 431 26.57 -29.30 -20.04
CA ASN A 431 26.18 -28.86 -21.38
C ASN A 431 25.28 -27.62 -21.34
N ILE A 432 24.75 -27.22 -20.18
CA ILE A 432 23.88 -26.06 -20.08
C ILE A 432 24.73 -24.79 -20.20
N GLU A 433 24.34 -23.95 -21.16
CA GLU A 433 24.96 -22.64 -21.41
C GLU A 433 23.94 -21.51 -21.26
N ASN A 434 22.65 -21.83 -21.39
CA ASN A 434 21.55 -20.87 -21.40
C ASN A 434 20.56 -21.21 -20.28
N VAL A 435 20.13 -20.21 -19.52
CA VAL A 435 19.09 -20.34 -18.50
C VAL A 435 18.00 -19.34 -18.80
N VAL A 436 16.78 -19.85 -18.97
CA VAL A 436 15.59 -19.08 -19.32
C VAL A 436 14.64 -19.02 -18.12
N PHE A 437 14.28 -17.83 -17.70
CA PHE A 437 13.26 -17.59 -16.67
C PHE A 437 11.93 -17.27 -17.34
N ASP A 438 10.94 -18.14 -17.21
CA ASP A 438 9.60 -17.94 -17.77
C ASP A 438 8.66 -17.32 -16.73
N VAL A 439 8.45 -16.00 -16.86
CA VAL A 439 7.53 -15.19 -16.03
C VAL A 439 6.30 -14.75 -16.82
N THR A 440 6.00 -15.41 -17.94
CA THR A 440 4.93 -15.00 -18.87
C THR A 440 3.52 -15.08 -18.30
N LEU A 441 3.28 -15.81 -17.20
CA LEU A 441 2.01 -15.78 -16.45
C LEU A 441 2.23 -15.46 -14.96
N ASN A 442 3.29 -14.71 -14.65
CA ASN A 442 3.59 -14.28 -13.29
C ASN A 442 3.00 -12.87 -13.05
N GLY A 443 2.14 -12.76 -12.04
CA GLY A 443 1.47 -11.48 -11.70
C GLY A 443 2.22 -10.63 -10.68
N GLY A 444 3.40 -11.07 -10.24
CA GLY A 444 4.21 -10.41 -9.22
C GLY A 444 4.30 -11.21 -7.92
N GLY A 445 4.39 -10.50 -6.80
CA GLY A 445 4.58 -11.07 -5.47
C GLY A 445 5.47 -10.19 -4.60
N TYR A 446 6.24 -10.80 -3.70
CA TYR A 446 7.08 -10.08 -2.73
C TYR A 446 8.35 -9.49 -3.36
N ALA A 447 8.66 -8.24 -3.04
CA ALA A 447 9.90 -7.55 -3.46
C ALA A 447 11.16 -8.26 -2.94
N THR A 448 11.14 -8.79 -1.72
CA THR A 448 12.19 -9.65 -1.17
C THR A 448 12.44 -10.88 -2.05
N ALA A 449 11.39 -11.57 -2.48
CA ALA A 449 11.50 -12.74 -3.35
C ALA A 449 11.99 -12.38 -4.76
N LEU A 450 11.69 -11.16 -5.23
CA LEU A 450 12.27 -10.58 -6.44
C LEU A 450 13.78 -10.38 -6.27
N ALA A 451 14.22 -9.78 -5.16
CA ALA A 451 15.64 -9.56 -4.88
C ALA A 451 16.40 -10.88 -4.74
N GLN A 452 15.82 -11.87 -4.03
CA GLN A 452 16.33 -13.24 -3.98
C GLN A 452 16.43 -13.90 -5.36
N ALA A 453 15.57 -13.56 -6.34
CA ALA A 453 15.71 -14.10 -7.69
C ALA A 453 16.86 -13.42 -8.46
N LEU A 454 17.01 -12.10 -8.29
CA LEU A 454 18.07 -11.32 -8.92
C LEU A 454 19.47 -11.65 -8.37
N SER A 455 19.58 -12.00 -7.08
CA SER A 455 20.85 -12.36 -6.45
C SER A 455 21.52 -13.58 -7.08
N PHE A 456 20.76 -14.49 -7.71
CA PHE A 456 21.34 -15.62 -8.45
C PHE A 456 22.01 -15.19 -9.77
N LEU A 457 21.76 -13.97 -10.24
CA LEU A 457 22.27 -13.45 -11.51
C LEU A 457 23.37 -12.40 -11.33
N SER A 458 23.51 -11.83 -10.14
CA SER A 458 24.36 -10.66 -9.84
C SER A 458 25.23 -10.91 -8.62
N ASP A 459 26.54 -10.64 -8.75
CA ASP A 459 27.48 -10.57 -7.64
C ASP A 459 27.39 -9.21 -6.91
N ASP A 460 26.85 -8.18 -7.58
CA ASP A 460 26.61 -6.87 -6.96
C ASP A 460 25.35 -6.88 -6.07
N PRO A 461 25.30 -6.05 -5.01
CA PRO A 461 24.12 -5.92 -4.16
C PRO A 461 22.87 -5.56 -4.97
N ILE A 462 21.74 -6.18 -4.62
CA ILE A 462 20.47 -5.91 -5.29
C ILE A 462 19.89 -4.62 -4.74
N LYS A 463 19.62 -3.65 -5.63
CA LYS A 463 19.16 -2.31 -5.25
C LYS A 463 17.74 -2.12 -5.73
N VAL A 464 16.85 -1.72 -4.83
CA VAL A 464 15.50 -1.26 -5.16
C VAL A 464 15.39 0.19 -4.75
N THR A 465 14.91 1.02 -5.68
CA THR A 465 14.71 2.45 -5.46
C THR A 465 13.23 2.78 -5.58
N VAL A 466 12.67 3.42 -4.55
CA VAL A 466 11.29 3.89 -4.51
C VAL A 466 11.32 5.42 -4.42
N GLN A 467 10.44 6.07 -5.16
CA GLN A 467 10.22 7.51 -5.05
C GLN A 467 8.83 7.75 -4.48
N ASN A 468 8.72 8.57 -3.44
CA ASN A 468 7.42 9.05 -3.00
C ASN A 468 6.92 10.09 -4.02
N PRO A 469 5.83 9.82 -4.76
CA PRO A 469 5.30 10.71 -5.80
C PRO A 469 4.78 12.04 -5.22
N MET A 470 4.42 12.07 -3.93
CA MET A 470 3.78 13.20 -3.27
C MET A 470 4.74 14.37 -3.05
N ASN A 471 5.92 14.08 -2.51
CA ASN A 471 6.94 15.09 -2.15
C ASN A 471 8.25 14.92 -2.94
N GLY A 472 8.43 13.80 -3.63
CA GLY A 472 9.62 13.47 -4.41
C GLY A 472 10.79 12.93 -3.59
N SER A 473 10.58 12.49 -2.35
CA SER A 473 11.60 11.81 -1.54
C SER A 473 12.01 10.49 -2.20
N TYR A 474 13.26 10.10 -2.00
CA TYR A 474 13.79 8.85 -2.56
C TYR A 474 14.29 7.93 -1.46
N PHE A 475 13.95 6.66 -1.59
CA PHE A 475 14.46 5.56 -0.78
C PHE A 475 15.19 4.62 -1.72
N ARG A 476 16.43 4.30 -1.38
CA ARG A 476 17.16 3.21 -2.01
C ARG A 476 17.54 2.24 -0.92
N GLU A 477 17.15 1.00 -1.13
CA GLU A 477 17.57 -0.11 -0.30
C GLU A 477 18.44 -1.04 -1.12
N ALA A 478 19.55 -1.47 -0.54
CA ALA A 478 20.48 -2.41 -1.13
C ALA A 478 20.66 -3.59 -0.19
N ALA A 479 20.63 -4.81 -0.73
CA ALA A 479 20.83 -6.02 0.06
C ALA A 479 21.79 -7.00 -0.63
N ASP A 480 22.64 -7.61 0.18
CA ASP A 480 23.45 -8.77 -0.18
C ASP A 480 22.69 -10.05 0.16
N PHE A 481 22.94 -11.16 -0.55
CA PHE A 481 22.25 -12.44 -0.33
C PHE A 481 23.24 -13.61 -0.25
N ASP A 482 23.01 -14.52 0.69
CA ASP A 482 23.73 -15.79 0.87
C ASP A 482 22.96 -16.89 0.10
N ASN A 483 23.37 -17.13 -1.15
CA ASN A 483 22.70 -18.07 -2.05
C ASN A 483 23.18 -19.52 -1.82
N ASP A 484 24.27 -19.74 -1.07
CA ASP A 484 24.91 -21.04 -0.90
C ASP A 484 24.87 -21.60 0.55
N PHE A 485 24.45 -20.77 1.51
CA PHE A 485 24.30 -21.01 2.94
C PHE A 485 25.62 -21.18 3.72
N ASP A 486 26.68 -20.47 3.34
CA ASP A 486 27.95 -20.49 4.11
C ASP A 486 28.11 -19.32 5.08
N GLY A 487 27.20 -18.33 5.02
CA GLY A 487 27.20 -17.13 5.85
C GLY A 487 28.16 -16.03 5.40
N ASP A 488 28.82 -16.17 4.24
CA ASP A 488 29.64 -15.14 3.61
C ASP A 488 28.84 -14.40 2.51
N TYR A 489 28.46 -13.16 2.81
CA TYR A 489 27.69 -12.32 1.88
C TYR A 489 28.58 -11.56 0.88
N SER A 490 29.88 -11.87 0.81
CA SER A 490 30.88 -11.04 0.10
C SER A 490 31.68 -11.76 -0.99
N ASP A 491 31.45 -13.05 -1.21
CA ASP A 491 32.30 -13.90 -2.05
C ASP A 491 31.75 -14.15 -3.48
N GLY A 492 30.61 -13.55 -3.84
CA GLY A 492 30.05 -13.64 -5.18
C GLY A 492 29.27 -14.93 -5.38
N ASP A 493 28.19 -15.06 -4.62
CA ASP A 493 27.36 -16.26 -4.50
C ASP A 493 26.41 -16.49 -5.70
N SER A 494 26.58 -15.70 -6.75
CA SER A 494 25.72 -15.70 -7.92
C SER A 494 26.24 -16.63 -9.02
N TYR A 495 25.49 -16.69 -10.11
CA TYR A 495 25.88 -17.36 -11.34
C TYR A 495 26.24 -16.37 -12.45
N GLN A 496 26.57 -15.12 -12.09
CA GLN A 496 26.99 -14.08 -13.02
C GLN A 496 28.17 -14.55 -13.88
N GLY A 497 28.08 -14.34 -15.19
CA GLY A 497 29.12 -14.74 -16.14
C GLY A 497 29.25 -16.26 -16.38
N GLN A 498 28.57 -17.11 -15.61
CA GLN A 498 28.63 -18.58 -15.80
C GLN A 498 27.66 -19.07 -16.88
N TYR A 499 26.50 -18.40 -17.04
CA TYR A 499 25.49 -18.74 -18.03
C TYR A 499 24.98 -17.50 -18.76
N LYS A 500 24.33 -17.70 -19.92
CA LYS A 500 23.54 -16.67 -20.59
C LYS A 500 22.12 -16.70 -20.04
N PHE A 501 21.71 -15.61 -19.41
CA PHE A 501 20.37 -15.48 -18.85
C PHE A 501 19.39 -14.85 -19.84
N TYR A 502 18.18 -15.40 -19.88
CA TYR A 502 17.06 -14.87 -20.66
C TYR A 502 15.81 -14.83 -19.79
N ILE A 503 14.98 -13.80 -19.97
CA ILE A 503 13.71 -13.67 -19.25
C ILE A 503 12.57 -13.58 -20.27
N LEU A 504 11.58 -14.45 -20.15
CA LEU A 504 10.39 -14.45 -21.00
C LEU A 504 9.27 -13.63 -20.36
N THR A 505 8.78 -12.62 -21.08
CA THR A 505 7.70 -11.73 -20.64
C THR A 505 6.48 -11.83 -21.54
N SER A 506 5.31 -11.52 -20.99
CA SER A 506 4.08 -11.27 -21.74
C SER A 506 3.39 -10.02 -21.22
N GLU A 507 2.31 -9.57 -21.87
CA GLU A 507 1.44 -8.49 -21.36
C GLU A 507 0.86 -8.77 -19.95
N TYR A 508 0.95 -10.01 -19.46
CA TYR A 508 0.54 -10.37 -18.10
C TYR A 508 1.66 -10.25 -17.06
N SER A 509 2.94 -10.24 -17.47
CA SER A 509 4.05 -10.09 -16.54
C SER A 509 3.93 -8.73 -15.82
N PHE A 510 3.53 -8.74 -14.55
CA PHE A 510 3.08 -7.55 -13.81
C PHE A 510 3.76 -7.45 -12.44
N SER A 511 3.84 -6.24 -11.85
CA SER A 511 4.44 -5.99 -10.54
C SER A 511 5.88 -6.57 -10.46
N CYS A 512 6.22 -7.45 -9.52
CA CYS A 512 7.56 -8.09 -9.46
C CYS A 512 7.97 -8.78 -10.77
N ALA A 513 7.02 -9.29 -11.56
CA ALA A 513 7.32 -9.87 -12.86
C ALA A 513 7.57 -8.83 -13.97
N ASN A 514 7.22 -7.57 -13.73
CA ASN A 514 7.66 -6.42 -14.52
C ASN A 514 9.02 -5.90 -14.03
N ALA A 515 9.25 -5.75 -12.72
CA ALA A 515 10.55 -5.25 -12.25
C ALA A 515 11.71 -6.22 -12.48
N PHE A 516 11.48 -7.54 -12.38
CA PHE A 516 12.53 -8.53 -12.63
C PHE A 516 13.24 -8.34 -13.99
N PRO A 517 12.54 -8.31 -15.14
CA PRO A 517 13.17 -8.03 -16.42
C PRO A 517 13.70 -6.59 -16.53
N CYS A 518 13.08 -5.59 -15.88
CA CYS A 518 13.56 -4.21 -15.90
C CYS A 518 14.92 -4.06 -15.20
N ILE A 519 15.03 -4.53 -13.95
CA ILE A 519 16.27 -4.48 -13.16
C ILE A 519 17.34 -5.35 -13.81
N ALA A 520 17.01 -6.59 -14.22
CA ALA A 520 17.96 -7.46 -14.89
C ALA A 520 18.50 -6.85 -16.20
N LYS A 521 17.68 -6.07 -16.93
CA LYS A 521 18.12 -5.35 -18.13
C LYS A 521 18.99 -4.14 -17.78
N GLU A 522 18.61 -3.36 -16.76
CA GLU A 522 19.38 -2.20 -16.28
C GLU A 522 20.79 -2.62 -15.85
N TYR A 523 20.89 -3.75 -15.15
CA TYR A 523 22.16 -4.30 -14.65
C TYR A 523 22.92 -5.10 -15.72
N GLY A 524 22.34 -5.30 -16.91
CA GLY A 524 22.96 -6.09 -17.98
C GLY A 524 23.06 -7.59 -17.67
N LEU A 525 22.22 -8.11 -16.78
CA LEU A 525 22.24 -9.50 -16.30
C LEU A 525 21.59 -10.48 -17.30
N ALA A 526 20.55 -10.06 -18.01
CA ALA A 526 19.75 -10.95 -18.86
C ALA A 526 19.25 -10.30 -20.15
N THR A 527 19.00 -11.13 -21.16
CA THR A 527 18.30 -10.73 -22.39
C THR A 527 16.80 -10.96 -22.25
N ILE A 528 15.99 -9.94 -22.51
CA ILE A 528 14.52 -10.03 -22.41
C ILE A 528 13.93 -10.47 -23.76
N ILE A 529 13.03 -11.46 -23.74
CA ILE A 529 12.37 -12.01 -24.93
C ILE A 529 10.86 -12.08 -24.69
N GLY A 530 10.06 -11.60 -25.63
CA GLY A 530 8.60 -11.75 -25.56
C GLY A 530 7.89 -10.44 -25.89
N GLU A 531 6.78 -10.20 -25.19
CA GLU A 531 5.96 -9.00 -25.32
C GLU A 531 6.32 -7.99 -24.23
N ASN A 532 5.84 -6.74 -24.38
CA ASN A 532 5.90 -5.78 -23.29
C ASN A 532 5.14 -6.32 -22.08
N SER A 533 5.70 -6.17 -20.89
CA SER A 533 5.05 -6.48 -19.62
C SER A 533 3.80 -5.63 -19.39
N GLY A 534 2.93 -6.08 -18.49
CA GLY A 534 1.73 -5.35 -18.07
C GLY A 534 2.03 -4.11 -17.23
N GLY A 535 3.29 -3.91 -16.81
CA GLY A 535 3.73 -2.80 -15.95
C GLY A 535 3.60 -3.11 -14.45
N GLY A 536 3.48 -2.07 -13.63
CA GLY A 536 3.41 -2.17 -12.17
C GLY A 536 4.79 -2.17 -11.51
N ASP A 537 4.91 -1.59 -10.32
CA ASP A 537 6.21 -1.16 -9.76
C ASP A 537 6.64 -1.91 -8.50
N CYS A 538 5.99 -3.04 -8.17
CA CYS A 538 6.31 -3.98 -7.07
C CYS A 538 6.09 -3.46 -5.64
N ALA A 539 6.37 -2.18 -5.42
CA ALA A 539 6.09 -1.43 -4.21
C ALA A 539 5.08 -0.34 -4.57
N VAL A 540 3.98 -0.26 -3.83
CA VAL A 540 2.86 0.67 -4.06
C VAL A 540 2.42 1.24 -2.73
#